data_AF-A0A4Y4KI08-F1
#
_entry.id   AF-A0A4Y4KI08-F1
#
_cell.length_a   1.000
_cell.length_b   1.000
_cell.length_c   1.000
_cell.angle_alpha   90.00
_cell.angle_beta   90.00
_cell.angle_gamma   90.00
#
_symmetry.space_group_name_H-M   'P 1'
#
loop_
_entity.id
_entity.type
_entity.pdbx_description
1 polymer ?
#
loop_
_entity_poly.entity_id
_entity_poly.type
_entity_poly.pdbx_seq_one_letter_code
_entity_poly.pdbx_strand_id
1 'polypeptide(L)'
;MERPPNPVGKAGAGHATKGTRKTAGAFPRCLDLARGARITDIAGHEYVDFCLGDTGAMAGHSPAPVAEAVARRYAELGGATAMLPTEDAERAGAERTRRFGLARWSFSQPARCSSTTRRTPSPQDPAAAPPPGTWSPTC
;
A
#
# COMPACT_ATOMS: atom_id res chain seq x y z
N MET A 1 9.73 1.01 -36.38
CA MET A 1 10.08 -0.21 -35.63
C MET A 1 8.88 -0.56 -34.77
N GLU A 2 7.96 -1.31 -35.38
CA GLU A 2 6.62 -1.58 -34.85
C GLU A 2 6.70 -2.71 -33.81
N ARG A 3 6.08 -2.51 -32.64
CA ARG A 3 6.10 -3.49 -31.54
C ARG A 3 5.17 -4.66 -31.93
N PRO A 4 5.59 -5.93 -31.78
CA PRO A 4 4.72 -7.05 -32.08
C PRO A 4 3.49 -7.06 -31.14
N PRO A 5 2.34 -7.56 -31.63
CA PRO A 5 1.12 -7.64 -30.83
C PRO A 5 1.33 -8.55 -29.61
N ASN A 6 0.86 -8.08 -28.45
CA ASN A 6 1.02 -8.78 -27.17
C ASN A 6 0.09 -10.03 -27.15
N PRO A 7 0.61 -11.26 -27.06
CA PRO A 7 -0.22 -12.45 -27.09
C PRO A 7 -0.75 -12.73 -25.69
N VAL A 8 -1.73 -11.96 -25.20
CA VAL A 8 -2.47 -12.34 -23.99
C VAL A 8 -3.57 -13.32 -24.39
N GLY A 9 -3.16 -14.56 -24.64
CA GLY A 9 -4.06 -15.70 -24.67
C GLY A 9 -4.56 -15.97 -23.25
N LYS A 10 -5.88 -15.83 -23.05
CA LYS A 10 -6.70 -16.40 -21.95
C LYS A 10 -5.94 -16.75 -20.65
N ALA A 11 -5.28 -15.75 -20.05
CA ALA A 11 -4.90 -15.69 -18.64
C ALA A 11 -6.15 -15.82 -17.75
N GLY A 12 -6.28 -16.86 -16.93
CA GLY A 12 -7.41 -17.09 -16.04
C GLY A 12 -7.84 -15.88 -15.20
N ALA A 13 -9.12 -15.87 -14.82
CA ALA A 13 -9.76 -14.83 -14.02
C ALA A 13 -8.84 -14.28 -12.91
N GLY A 14 -8.30 -13.08 -13.15
CA GLY A 14 -7.45 -12.38 -12.19
C GLY A 14 -8.22 -12.13 -10.90
N HIS A 15 -7.65 -12.54 -9.77
CA HIS A 15 -8.19 -12.23 -8.45
C HIS A 15 -8.06 -10.72 -8.21
N ALA A 16 -9.11 -9.98 -8.54
CA ALA A 16 -9.25 -8.57 -8.19
C ALA A 16 -9.36 -8.43 -6.66
N THR A 17 -8.57 -7.54 -6.06
CA THR A 17 -8.65 -7.18 -4.64
C THR A 17 -10.05 -6.66 -4.29
N LYS A 18 -10.47 -6.83 -3.03
CA LYS A 18 -11.86 -6.69 -2.55
C LYS A 18 -12.60 -5.41 -3.00
N GLY A 19 -11.91 -4.29 -3.27
CA GLY A 19 -12.49 -3.05 -3.78
C GLY A 19 -12.62 -2.96 -5.31
N THR A 20 -11.69 -3.53 -6.07
CA THR A 20 -11.60 -3.36 -7.54
C THR A 20 -12.55 -4.27 -8.32
N ARG A 21 -13.20 -5.23 -7.65
CA ARG A 21 -14.27 -6.04 -8.25
C ARG A 21 -15.62 -5.31 -8.35
N LYS A 22 -15.80 -4.24 -7.57
CA LYS A 22 -17.02 -3.42 -7.53
C LYS A 22 -16.84 -2.17 -8.39
N THR A 23 -16.65 -2.35 -9.70
CA THR A 23 -16.58 -1.20 -10.63
C THR A 23 -17.95 -0.94 -11.24
N ALA A 24 -18.25 0.32 -11.57
CA ALA A 24 -19.51 0.72 -12.22
C ALA A 24 -19.68 0.19 -13.66
N GLY A 25 -18.67 -0.49 -14.21
CA GLY A 25 -18.70 -1.07 -15.55
C GLY A 25 -19.17 -2.52 -15.55
N ALA A 26 -19.63 -3.00 -16.72
CA ALA A 26 -20.12 -4.37 -16.89
C ALA A 26 -19.05 -5.45 -16.62
N PHE A 27 -17.76 -5.11 -16.74
CA PHE A 27 -16.63 -6.02 -16.54
C PHE A 27 -15.49 -5.33 -15.78
N PRO A 28 -14.75 -6.06 -14.92
CA PRO A 28 -13.55 -5.53 -14.28
C PRO A 28 -12.51 -5.14 -15.34
N ARG A 29 -11.97 -3.93 -15.23
CA ARG A 29 -10.85 -3.51 -16.08
C ARG A 29 -9.56 -4.19 -15.61
N CYS A 30 -8.88 -4.86 -16.52
CA CYS A 30 -7.56 -5.43 -16.28
C CYS A 30 -6.49 -4.38 -16.60
N LEU A 31 -5.60 -4.13 -15.63
CA LEU A 31 -4.50 -3.19 -15.74
C LEU A 31 -3.37 -3.76 -16.63
N ASP A 32 -2.86 -2.95 -17.58
CA ASP A 32 -1.61 -3.22 -18.31
C ASP A 32 -0.45 -2.36 -17.78
N LEU A 33 -0.65 -1.02 -17.73
CA LEU A 33 0.37 -0.07 -17.30
C LEU A 33 -0.23 1.01 -16.39
N ALA A 34 0.52 1.42 -15.36
CA ALA A 34 0.21 2.61 -14.57
C ALA A 34 1.47 3.43 -14.31
N ARG A 35 1.47 4.71 -14.68
CA ARG A 35 2.59 5.65 -14.45
C ARG A 35 2.04 7.05 -14.20
N GLY A 36 2.55 7.73 -13.16
CA GLY A 36 2.05 9.05 -12.78
C GLY A 36 0.55 9.02 -12.49
N ALA A 37 -0.23 9.88 -13.14
CA ALA A 37 -1.70 9.90 -13.00
C ALA A 37 -2.43 9.17 -14.15
N ARG A 38 -1.76 8.24 -14.87
CA ARG A 38 -2.32 7.56 -16.05
C ARG A 38 -2.31 6.06 -15.91
N ILE A 39 -3.36 5.43 -16.39
CA ILE A 39 -3.54 3.97 -16.46
C ILE A 39 -3.91 3.56 -17.88
N THR A 40 -3.33 2.46 -18.36
CA THR A 40 -3.68 1.79 -19.61
C THR A 40 -4.26 0.42 -19.31
N ASP A 41 -5.40 0.10 -19.93
CA ASP A 41 -5.98 -1.25 -19.85
C ASP A 41 -5.36 -2.19 -20.89
N ILE A 42 -5.57 -3.51 -20.73
CA ILE A 42 -5.08 -4.52 -21.68
C ILE A 42 -5.72 -4.42 -23.08
N ALA A 43 -6.80 -3.64 -23.22
CA ALA A 43 -7.44 -3.35 -24.50
C ALA A 43 -6.81 -2.11 -25.19
N GLY A 44 -5.86 -1.44 -24.53
CA GLY A 44 -5.12 -0.31 -25.05
C GLY A 44 -5.74 1.06 -24.76
N HIS A 45 -6.82 1.14 -23.97
CA HIS A 45 -7.40 2.45 -23.62
C HIS A 45 -6.63 3.10 -22.47
N GLU A 46 -6.33 4.39 -22.64
CA GLU A 46 -5.68 5.22 -21.64
C GLU A 46 -6.69 6.07 -20.87
N TYR A 47 -6.50 6.14 -19.54
CA TYR A 47 -7.35 6.90 -18.64
C TYR A 47 -6.49 7.78 -17.72
N VAL A 48 -7.02 8.95 -17.37
CA VAL A 48 -6.52 9.72 -16.23
C VAL A 48 -7.12 9.11 -14.96
N ASP A 49 -6.25 8.67 -14.05
CA ASP A 49 -6.65 8.00 -12.82
C ASP A 49 -6.84 9.01 -11.67
N PHE A 50 -8.09 9.37 -11.42
CA PHE A 50 -8.48 10.15 -10.23
C PHE A 50 -8.67 9.29 -8.98
N CYS A 51 -8.77 7.98 -9.11
CA CYS A 51 -8.95 7.06 -7.99
C CYS A 51 -7.63 6.83 -7.24
N LEU A 52 -6.49 6.94 -7.93
CA LEU A 52 -5.13 6.83 -7.39
C LEU A 52 -4.97 5.64 -6.43
N GLY A 53 -5.54 4.49 -6.81
CA GLY A 53 -5.50 3.26 -6.02
C GLY A 53 -6.06 3.40 -4.61
N ASP A 54 -7.23 4.04 -4.44
CA ASP A 54 -7.85 4.31 -3.13
C ASP A 54 -6.88 5.08 -2.22
N THR A 55 -6.29 6.15 -2.76
CA THR A 55 -5.24 7.00 -2.16
C THR A 55 -3.85 6.38 -2.00
N GLY A 56 -3.67 5.08 -2.31
CA GLY A 56 -2.36 4.43 -2.22
C GLY A 56 -1.30 5.00 -3.18
N ALA A 57 -1.72 5.62 -4.28
CA ALA A 57 -0.86 6.23 -5.29
C ALA A 57 -0.99 7.75 -5.34
N MET A 58 -1.17 8.43 -4.19
CA MET A 58 -1.29 9.90 -4.13
C MET A 58 -0.09 10.65 -4.74
N ALA A 59 1.11 10.06 -4.72
CA ALA A 59 2.29 10.62 -5.37
C ALA A 59 2.39 10.25 -6.87
N GLY A 60 1.35 9.64 -7.44
CA GLY A 60 1.36 9.01 -8.74
C GLY A 60 1.81 7.54 -8.70
N HIS A 61 1.44 6.80 -9.75
CA HIS A 61 1.84 5.41 -9.95
C HIS A 61 3.33 5.31 -10.26
N SER A 62 4.01 4.49 -9.47
CA SER A 62 5.45 4.18 -9.59
C SER A 62 6.36 5.41 -9.80
N PRO A 63 6.44 6.33 -8.82
CA PRO A 63 7.38 7.46 -8.90
C PRO A 63 8.82 6.94 -9.03
N ALA A 64 9.59 7.49 -9.98
CA ALA A 64 10.94 6.98 -10.31
C ALA A 64 11.87 6.86 -9.08
N PRO A 65 11.95 7.86 -8.17
CA PRO A 65 12.81 7.74 -6.98
C PRO A 65 12.44 6.58 -6.06
N VAL A 66 11.14 6.24 -5.97
CA VAL A 66 10.66 5.12 -5.17
C VAL A 66 10.96 3.80 -5.85
N ALA A 67 10.70 3.70 -7.15
CA ALA A 67 10.97 2.50 -7.94
C ALA A 67 12.47 2.14 -7.92
N GLU A 68 13.34 3.13 -8.09
CA GLU A 68 14.80 2.98 -8.01
C GLU A 68 15.26 2.52 -6.63
N ALA A 69 14.75 3.15 -5.55
CA ALA A 69 15.11 2.76 -4.18
C ALA A 69 14.70 1.32 -3.85
N VAL A 70 13.51 0.90 -4.29
CA VAL A 70 13.02 -0.48 -4.13
C VAL A 70 13.89 -1.44 -4.94
N ALA A 71 14.15 -1.15 -6.22
CA ALA A 71 14.99 -1.98 -7.08
C ALA A 71 16.38 -2.17 -6.48
N ARG A 72 17.04 -1.08 -6.04
CA ARG A 72 18.34 -1.12 -5.37
C ARG A 72 18.31 -1.99 -4.11
N ARG A 73 17.29 -1.86 -3.27
CA ARG A 73 17.16 -2.68 -2.04
C ARG A 73 17.01 -4.17 -2.35
N TYR A 74 16.21 -4.53 -3.35
CA TYR A 74 15.95 -5.93 -3.69
C TYR A 74 17.06 -6.59 -4.51
N ALA A 75 17.62 -5.87 -5.47
CA ALA A 75 18.59 -6.42 -6.42
C ALA A 75 20.04 -6.28 -5.98
N GLU A 76 20.40 -5.18 -5.31
CA GLU A 76 21.80 -4.86 -5.01
C GLU A 76 22.13 -5.07 -3.52
N LEU A 77 21.34 -4.48 -2.62
CA LEU A 77 21.66 -4.51 -1.19
C LEU A 77 21.15 -5.76 -0.46
N GLY A 78 20.06 -6.35 -0.96
CA GLY A 78 19.35 -7.42 -0.28
C GLY A 78 18.70 -7.00 1.05
N GLY A 79 18.12 -7.99 1.74
CA GLY A 79 17.58 -7.80 3.08
C GLY A 79 16.27 -7.00 3.16
N ALA A 80 15.43 -7.05 2.11
CA ALA A 80 14.10 -6.43 2.12
C ALA A 80 13.22 -6.92 3.30
N THR A 81 13.48 -8.14 3.79
CA THR A 81 12.96 -8.65 5.06
C THR A 81 14.05 -9.46 5.76
N ALA A 82 14.78 -8.82 6.68
CA ALA A 82 15.90 -9.44 7.40
C ALA A 82 15.67 -9.57 8.91
N MET A 83 14.53 -9.10 9.44
CA MET A 83 14.28 -8.95 10.90
C MET A 83 15.40 -8.19 11.64
N LEU A 84 16.16 -7.39 10.91
CA LEU A 84 17.27 -6.56 11.38
C LEU A 84 17.05 -5.12 10.92
N PRO A 85 17.51 -4.12 11.70
CA PRO A 85 17.39 -2.72 11.32
C PRO A 85 18.26 -2.39 10.11
N THR A 86 17.82 -1.40 9.33
CA THR A 86 18.55 -0.87 8.17
C THR A 86 18.72 0.64 8.31
N GLU A 87 19.74 1.20 7.66
CA GLU A 87 19.95 2.66 7.63
C GLU A 87 18.74 3.42 7.05
N ASP A 88 18.04 2.81 6.09
CA ASP A 88 16.82 3.38 5.51
C ASP A 88 15.69 3.52 6.55
N ALA A 89 15.59 2.59 7.51
CA ALA A 89 14.60 2.66 8.58
C ALA A 89 14.87 3.82 9.55
N GLU A 90 16.14 4.05 9.90
CA GLU A 90 16.56 5.20 10.72
C GLU A 90 16.28 6.53 10.00
N ARG A 91 16.66 6.64 8.72
CA ARG A 91 16.38 7.82 7.90
C ARG A 91 14.87 8.09 7.79
N ALA A 92 14.06 7.05 7.61
CA ALA A 92 12.61 7.17 7.55
C ALA A 92 12.00 7.61 8.90
N GLY A 93 12.53 7.14 10.03
CA GLY A 93 12.12 7.61 11.37
C GLY A 93 12.44 9.09 11.59
N ALA A 94 13.66 9.50 11.28
CA ALA A 94 14.11 10.89 11.40
C ALA A 94 13.26 11.86 10.55
N GLU A 95 12.95 11.47 9.30
CA GLU A 95 12.13 12.31 8.42
C GLU A 95 10.68 12.42 8.90
N ARG A 96 10.11 11.37 9.50
CA ARG A 96 8.79 11.43 10.12
C ARG A 96 8.78 12.36 11.33
N THR A 97 9.80 12.27 12.19
CA THR A 97 9.98 13.21 13.30
C THR A 97 10.08 14.65 12.80
N ARG A 98 10.88 14.89 11.75
CA ARG A 98 11.04 16.23 11.16
C ARG A 98 9.72 16.80 10.63
N ARG A 99 8.89 15.98 9.95
CA ARG A 99 7.65 16.44 9.32
C ARG A 99 6.46 16.54 10.28
N PHE A 100 6.37 15.64 11.26
CA PHE A 100 5.17 15.48 12.08
C PHE A 100 5.41 15.73 13.58
N GLY A 101 6.65 15.93 14.03
CA GLY A 101 6.99 16.37 15.38
C GLY A 101 6.87 15.32 16.50
N LEU A 102 6.60 14.05 16.18
CA LEU A 102 6.52 12.99 17.20
C LEU A 102 7.89 12.37 17.48
N ALA A 103 8.14 12.05 18.76
CA ALA A 103 9.42 11.54 19.23
C ALA A 103 9.68 10.06 18.91
N ARG A 104 8.64 9.26 18.68
CA ARG A 104 8.74 7.81 18.47
C ARG A 104 7.83 7.35 17.35
N TRP A 105 8.33 6.44 16.53
CA TRP A 105 7.65 5.88 15.37
C TRP A 105 7.76 4.36 15.39
N SER A 106 6.70 3.69 14.98
CA SER A 106 6.69 2.26 14.68
C SER A 106 6.16 2.04 13.27
N PHE A 107 6.59 0.95 12.64
CA PHE A 107 6.08 0.51 11.35
C PHE A 107 5.09 -0.63 11.57
N SER A 108 3.97 -0.59 10.86
CA SER A 108 2.94 -1.62 10.87
C SER A 108 2.37 -1.76 9.46
N GLN A 109 1.91 -2.96 9.13
CA GLN A 109 1.10 -3.24 7.94
C GLN A 109 -0.30 -3.62 8.43
N PRO A 110 -1.40 -3.37 7.71
CA PRO A 110 -1.87 -2.14 7.04
C PRO A 110 -2.41 -1.07 8.02
N ALA A 111 -2.92 0.08 7.52
CA ALA A 111 -3.40 1.21 8.33
C ALA A 111 -4.41 0.85 9.43
N ARG A 112 -5.20 -0.21 9.28
CA ARG A 112 -6.09 -0.71 10.33
C ARG A 112 -5.33 -1.04 11.62
N CYS A 113 -4.16 -1.66 11.49
CA CYS A 113 -3.38 -2.10 12.64
C CYS A 113 -2.54 -0.97 13.27
N SER A 114 -2.64 0.27 12.77
CA SER A 114 -2.08 1.46 13.45
C SER A 114 -3.11 2.23 14.28
N SER A 115 -4.41 2.06 14.04
CA SER A 115 -5.44 2.67 14.89
C SER A 115 -5.47 1.96 16.24
N THR A 116 -5.09 2.67 17.29
CA THR A 116 -5.43 2.21 18.64
C THR A 116 -6.78 2.79 19.01
N THR A 117 -7.81 1.96 19.00
CA THR A 117 -9.08 2.33 19.63
C THR A 117 -9.00 1.96 21.10
N ARG A 118 -9.19 2.94 21.99
CA ARG A 118 -9.38 2.65 23.41
C ARG A 118 -10.69 1.87 23.53
N ARG A 119 -10.60 0.57 23.84
CA ARG A 119 -11.78 -0.28 24.01
C ARG A 119 -12.55 0.24 25.24
N THR A 120 -13.68 0.89 25.02
CA THR A 120 -14.61 1.21 26.11
C THR A 120 -15.22 -0.11 26.59
N PRO A 121 -15.25 -0.39 27.91
CA PRO A 121 -15.88 -1.60 28.42
C PRO A 121 -17.36 -1.65 27.98
N SER A 122 -17.84 -2.84 27.62
CA SER A 122 -19.28 -3.04 27.42
C SER A 122 -19.98 -2.86 28.77
N PRO A 123 -21.18 -2.23 28.82
CA PRO A 123 -21.96 -2.11 30.05
C PRO A 123 -22.26 -3.46 30.74
N GLN A 124 -22.13 -4.56 30.01
CA GLN A 124 -22.46 -5.92 30.46
C GLN A 124 -21.28 -6.68 31.08
N ASP A 125 -20.05 -6.15 31.03
CA ASP A 125 -18.88 -6.78 31.66
C ASP A 125 -17.83 -5.72 32.10
N PRO A 126 -18.01 -5.11 33.29
CA PRO A 126 -17.09 -4.10 33.82
C PRO A 126 -15.76 -4.68 34.32
N ALA A 127 -15.65 -6.00 34.50
CA ALA A 127 -14.43 -6.66 34.99
C ALA A 127 -13.41 -6.94 33.86
N ALA A 128 -13.83 -6.88 32.60
CA ALA A 128 -12.97 -7.06 31.43
C ALA A 128 -12.20 -5.79 31.01
N ALA A 129 -12.13 -4.76 31.85
CA ALA A 129 -11.36 -3.56 31.58
C ALA A 129 -9.85 -3.87 31.60
N PRO A 130 -9.12 -3.67 30.49
CA PRO A 130 -7.70 -3.96 30.47
C PRO A 130 -6.93 -2.92 31.32
N PRO A 131 -5.80 -3.28 31.96
CA PRO A 131 -5.11 -2.41 32.90
C PRO A 131 -4.64 -1.10 32.23
N PRO A 132 -4.59 0.02 32.95
CA PRO A 132 -4.22 1.31 32.38
C PRO A 132 -2.86 1.23 31.67
N GLY A 133 -2.82 1.63 30.39
CA GLY A 133 -1.62 1.58 29.56
C GLY A 133 -1.45 0.32 28.71
N THR A 134 -2.42 -0.61 28.71
CA THR A 134 -2.44 -1.70 27.72
C THR A 134 -2.97 -1.21 26.38
N TRP A 135 -2.13 -1.37 25.36
CA TRP A 135 -2.43 -1.08 23.97
C TRP A 135 -2.62 -2.41 23.26
N SER A 136 -3.85 -2.74 22.89
CA SER A 136 -4.11 -3.90 22.02
C SER A 136 -4.18 -3.40 20.58
N PRO A 137 -3.28 -3.83 19.68
CA PRO A 137 -3.48 -3.60 18.27
C PRO A 137 -4.76 -4.32 17.86
N THR A 138 -5.78 -3.57 17.45
CA THR A 138 -6.99 -4.16 16.89
C THR A 138 -6.73 -4.36 15.41
N CYS A 139 -6.06 -5.46 15.07
CA CYS A 139 -6.43 -6.19 13.88
C CYS A 139 -7.62 -7.08 14.30
#